data_AF-A0A832DFD1-F1
#
_entry.id   AF-A0A832DFD1-F1
#
_cell.length_a   1.000
_cell.length_b   1.000
_cell.length_c   1.000
_cell.angle_alpha   90.00
_cell.angle_beta   90.00
_cell.angle_gamma   90.00
#
_symmetry.space_group_name_H-M   'P 1'
#
loop_
_entity.id
_entity.type
_entity.pdbx_description
1 polymer ?
#
loop_
_entity_poly.entity_id
_entity_poly.type
_entity_poly.pdbx_seq_one_letter_code
_entity_poly.pdbx_strand_id
1 'polypeptide(L)'
;MIILKAQGILYSSGEIFLNSLKSIHWKELSDKVQPNLPDTIKVELSISFDENELLSGKDGIVWGSYDLRQAEIIQNSLLAQNINSIISKIELSIKSIYLIRIILIEDITAAKDFIWKNDGGLRLKPDWTYAEGEANKSFELWLNGN
;
A
#
# COMPACT_ATOMS: atom_id res chain seq x y z
N MET A 1 -0.16 -3.24 11.42
CA MET A 1 0.58 -4.21 10.56
C MET A 1 -0.37 -4.73 9.49
N ILE A 2 -0.10 -4.41 8.21
CA ILE A 2 -0.94 -4.86 7.09
C ILE A 2 -0.28 -6.09 6.49
N ILE A 3 -0.98 -7.22 6.42
CA ILE A 3 -0.49 -8.43 5.75
C ILE A 3 -1.31 -8.66 4.48
N LEU A 4 -0.67 -8.60 3.32
CA LEU A 4 -1.23 -9.05 2.06
C LEU A 4 -0.80 -10.48 1.81
N LYS A 5 -1.78 -11.37 1.64
CA LYS A 5 -1.55 -12.80 1.45
C LYS A 5 -1.85 -13.18 0.01
N ALA A 6 -0.97 -13.94 -0.61
CA ALA A 6 -1.17 -14.54 -1.91
C ALA A 6 -0.80 -16.02 -1.85
N GLN A 7 -1.59 -16.85 -2.53
CA GLN A 7 -1.34 -18.28 -2.65
C GLN A 7 -0.80 -18.61 -4.04
N GLY A 8 0.04 -19.63 -4.10
CA GLY A 8 0.65 -20.10 -5.34
C GLY A 8 1.19 -21.52 -5.26
N ILE A 9 1.87 -21.92 -6.34
CA ILE A 9 2.52 -23.22 -6.48
C ILE A 9 4.03 -22.98 -6.66
N LEU A 10 4.85 -23.65 -5.85
CA LEU A 10 6.30 -23.69 -6.04
C LEU A 10 6.69 -24.91 -6.88
N TYR A 11 7.43 -24.67 -7.96
CA TYR A 11 8.05 -25.70 -8.80
C TYR A 11 9.48 -26.01 -8.35
N SER A 12 9.99 -27.19 -8.68
CA SER A 12 11.38 -27.58 -8.43
C SER A 12 12.41 -26.67 -9.12
N SER A 13 12.02 -25.98 -10.20
CA SER A 13 12.82 -24.92 -10.84
C SER A 13 13.13 -23.74 -9.90
N GLY A 14 12.40 -23.61 -8.79
CA GLY A 14 12.46 -22.44 -7.91
C GLY A 14 11.54 -21.31 -8.35
N GLU A 15 10.67 -21.56 -9.34
CA GLU A 15 9.63 -20.64 -9.75
C GLU A 15 8.41 -20.76 -8.84
N ILE A 16 7.95 -19.63 -8.30
CA ILE A 16 6.71 -19.52 -7.55
C ILE A 16 5.67 -18.89 -8.46
N PHE A 17 4.66 -19.67 -8.82
CA PHE A 17 3.54 -19.20 -9.63
C PHE A 17 2.39 -18.77 -8.72
N LEU A 18 2.13 -17.47 -8.66
CA LEU A 18 1.02 -16.92 -7.88
C LEU A 18 -0.30 -17.11 -8.63
N ASN A 19 -1.43 -17.08 -7.92
CA ASN A 19 -2.76 -17.06 -8.56
C ASN A 19 -3.04 -15.75 -9.33
N SER A 20 -2.20 -14.72 -9.18
CA SER A 20 -2.04 -13.62 -10.14
C SER A 20 -1.03 -14.03 -11.21
N LEU A 21 -1.18 -13.61 -12.46
CA LEU A 21 -0.28 -13.87 -13.62
C LEU A 21 1.23 -13.50 -13.45
N LYS A 22 1.72 -13.28 -12.24
CA LYS A 22 3.11 -13.03 -11.88
C LYS A 22 3.76 -14.30 -11.33
N SER A 23 4.87 -14.69 -11.93
CA SER A 23 5.84 -15.63 -11.38
C SER A 23 6.95 -14.87 -10.65
N ILE A 24 7.46 -15.42 -9.55
CA ILE A 24 8.62 -14.89 -8.83
C ILE A 24 9.66 -16.00 -8.70
N HIS A 25 10.92 -15.72 -8.99
CA HIS A 25 11.99 -16.70 -8.80
C HIS A 25 12.51 -16.68 -7.36
N TRP A 26 12.87 -17.83 -6.78
CA TRP A 26 13.40 -17.93 -5.41
C TRP A 26 14.55 -16.96 -5.09
N LYS A 27 15.46 -16.75 -6.07
CA LYS A 27 16.61 -15.84 -5.92
C LYS A 27 16.21 -14.38 -5.73
N GLU A 28 14.98 -14.00 -6.11
CA GLU A 28 14.44 -12.66 -5.88
C GLU A 28 13.90 -12.48 -4.44
N LEU A 29 13.63 -13.59 -3.74
CA LEU A 29 13.10 -13.58 -2.37
C LEU A 29 14.19 -13.80 -1.32
N SER A 30 15.24 -14.56 -1.65
CA SER A 30 16.29 -14.89 -0.69
C SER A 30 17.62 -15.22 -1.39
N ASP A 31 18.70 -14.73 -0.80
CA ASP A 31 20.07 -15.13 -1.15
C ASP A 31 20.43 -16.54 -0.63
N LYS A 32 19.55 -17.17 0.16
CA LYS A 32 19.75 -18.51 0.68
C LYS A 32 19.47 -19.56 -0.37
N VAL A 33 20.17 -20.68 -0.26
CA VAL A 33 19.94 -21.87 -1.09
C VAL A 33 18.48 -22.30 -0.97
N GLN A 34 17.86 -22.55 -2.12
CA GLN A 34 16.49 -23.03 -2.20
C GLN A 34 16.34 -24.35 -1.42
N PRO A 35 15.32 -24.48 -0.56
CA PRO A 35 15.08 -25.71 0.17
C PRO A 35 14.73 -26.85 -0.80
N ASN A 36 15.22 -28.05 -0.50
CA ASN A 36 14.88 -29.25 -1.26
C ASN A 36 13.44 -29.67 -0.90
N LEU A 37 12.52 -29.45 -1.84
CA LEU A 37 11.09 -29.59 -1.64
C LEU A 37 10.50 -30.48 -2.75
N PRO A 38 9.51 -31.34 -2.45
CA PRO A 38 8.73 -32.05 -3.46
C PRO A 38 8.21 -31.13 -4.57
N ASP A 39 8.00 -31.68 -5.76
CA ASP A 39 7.37 -30.95 -6.86
C ASP A 39 5.96 -30.49 -6.46
N THR A 40 5.61 -29.26 -6.81
CA THR A 40 4.27 -28.66 -6.68
C THR A 40 3.75 -28.51 -5.25
N ILE A 41 4.49 -27.78 -4.41
CA ILE A 41 4.04 -27.41 -3.06
C ILE A 41 3.17 -26.15 -3.09
N LYS A 42 2.06 -26.19 -2.34
CA LYS A 42 1.28 -24.98 -2.04
C LYS A 42 2.11 -24.04 -1.17
N VAL A 43 2.28 -22.81 -1.64
CA VAL A 43 2.98 -21.76 -0.91
C VAL A 43 2.06 -20.59 -0.62
N GLU A 44 2.24 -19.99 0.56
CA GLU A 44 1.58 -18.74 0.96
C GLU A 44 2.66 -17.66 1.11
N LEU A 45 2.58 -16.63 0.28
CA LEU A 45 3.42 -15.43 0.37
C LEU A 45 2.65 -14.36 1.13
N SER A 46 3.29 -13.80 2.14
CA SER A 46 2.75 -12.72 2.97
C SER A 46 3.66 -11.51 2.85
N ILE A 47 3.14 -10.39 2.36
CA ILE A 47 3.84 -9.10 2.42
C ILE A 47 3.30 -8.34 3.62
N SER A 48 4.16 -8.06 4.60
CA SER A 48 3.82 -7.26 5.76
C SER A 48 4.38 -5.86 5.63
N PHE A 49 3.53 -4.84 5.83
CA PHE A 49 3.98 -3.46 6.00
C PHE A 49 3.95 -3.10 7.47
N ASP A 50 5.04 -2.53 7.97
CA ASP A 50 4.99 -1.80 9.22
C ASP A 50 4.20 -0.52 8.99
N GLU A 51 3.11 -0.42 9.72
CA GLU A 51 2.21 0.72 9.68
C GLU A 51 2.95 1.99 10.09
N ASN A 52 3.87 1.92 11.06
CA ASN A 52 4.67 3.07 11.46
C ASN A 52 5.57 3.59 10.34
N GLU A 53 6.05 2.73 9.45
CA GLU A 53 6.86 3.16 8.30
C GLU A 53 6.00 3.92 7.27
N LEU A 54 4.79 3.43 6.98
CA LEU A 54 3.80 4.14 6.17
C LEU A 54 3.37 5.48 6.80
N LEU A 55 3.17 5.49 8.12
CA LEU A 55 2.85 6.70 8.89
C LEU A 55 4.03 7.68 8.97
N SER A 56 5.26 7.18 8.86
CA SER A 56 6.46 7.99 9.02
C SER A 56 6.74 8.86 7.79
N GLY A 57 6.24 8.51 6.60
CA GLY A 57 6.67 9.18 5.37
C GLY A 57 7.91 8.54 4.73
N LYS A 58 8.36 7.38 5.22
CA LYS A 58 9.54 6.68 4.70
C LYS A 58 9.37 6.41 3.21
N ASP A 59 10.44 6.62 2.45
CA ASP A 59 10.46 6.58 0.98
C ASP A 59 9.50 7.56 0.27
N GLY A 60 8.96 8.55 1.00
CA GLY A 60 8.01 9.53 0.51
C GLY A 60 6.56 9.08 0.58
N ILE A 61 6.25 7.90 1.13
CA ILE A 61 4.88 7.37 1.18
C ILE A 61 4.15 7.98 2.37
N VAL A 62 3.09 8.74 2.12
CA VAL A 62 2.37 9.50 3.16
C VAL A 62 0.92 9.08 3.34
N TRP A 63 0.42 8.18 2.48
CA TRP A 63 -0.95 7.68 2.51
C TRP A 63 -1.11 6.38 1.74
N GLY A 64 -2.15 5.61 2.07
CA GLY A 64 -2.62 4.52 1.23
C GLY A 64 -4.11 4.17 1.41
N SER A 65 -4.71 3.67 0.33
CA SER A 65 -6.12 3.28 0.26
C SER A 65 -6.32 2.07 -0.67
N TYR A 66 -7.38 1.31 -0.45
CA TYR A 66 -7.86 0.28 -1.37
C TYR A 66 -8.77 0.86 -2.47
N ASP A 67 -9.23 2.10 -2.33
CA ASP A 67 -10.08 2.81 -3.30
C ASP A 67 -9.26 3.86 -4.06
N LEU A 68 -9.19 3.70 -5.40
CA LEU A 68 -8.50 4.64 -6.27
C LEU A 68 -9.06 6.06 -6.14
N ARG A 69 -10.38 6.21 -5.98
CA ARG A 69 -11.01 7.53 -5.91
C ARG A 69 -10.52 8.33 -4.71
N GLN A 70 -10.30 7.66 -3.57
CA GLN A 70 -9.71 8.31 -2.40
C GLN A 70 -8.29 8.79 -2.69
N ALA A 71 -7.48 7.96 -3.33
CA ALA A 71 -6.11 8.32 -3.70
C ALA A 71 -6.06 9.51 -4.67
N GLU A 72 -6.93 9.54 -5.67
CA GLU A 72 -7.05 10.65 -6.64
C GLU A 72 -7.50 11.95 -5.98
N ILE A 73 -8.49 11.89 -5.08
CA ILE A 73 -8.98 13.07 -4.35
C ILE A 73 -7.88 13.66 -3.48
N ILE A 74 -7.12 12.82 -2.76
CA ILE A 74 -6.03 13.30 -1.91
C ILE A 74 -4.89 13.86 -2.78
N GLN A 75 -4.53 13.20 -3.88
CA GLN A 75 -3.52 13.71 -4.81
C GLN A 75 -3.89 15.09 -5.36
N ASN A 76 -5.12 15.24 -5.85
CA ASN A 76 -5.62 16.53 -6.35
C ASN A 76 -5.63 17.61 -5.26
N SER A 77 -5.97 17.23 -4.03
CA SER A 77 -5.95 18.14 -2.89
C SER A 77 -4.53 18.61 -2.53
N LEU A 78 -3.54 17.71 -2.60
CA LEU A 78 -2.13 18.05 -2.43
C LEU A 78 -1.62 18.96 -3.54
N LEU A 79 -1.98 18.68 -4.80
CA LEU A 79 -1.63 19.52 -5.95
C LEU A 79 -2.17 20.95 -5.79
N ALA A 80 -3.39 21.11 -5.27
CA ALA A 80 -3.95 22.43 -4.96
C ALA A 80 -3.18 23.20 -3.88
N GLN A 81 -2.44 22.49 -3.01
CA GLN A 81 -1.51 23.07 -2.03
C GLN A 81 -0.09 23.27 -2.61
N ASN A 82 0.10 23.10 -3.92
CA ASN A 82 1.41 23.09 -4.60
C ASN A 82 2.34 21.96 -4.13
N ILE A 83 1.80 20.87 -3.60
CA ILE A 83 2.57 19.70 -3.18
C ILE A 83 2.50 18.63 -4.29
N ASN A 84 3.65 18.35 -4.92
CA ASN A 84 3.72 17.35 -5.97
C ASN A 84 3.74 15.93 -5.42
N SER A 85 2.83 15.10 -5.93
CA SER A 85 2.70 13.70 -5.51
C SER A 85 2.30 12.78 -6.67
N ILE A 86 2.64 11.50 -6.53
CA ILE A 86 2.27 10.43 -7.47
C ILE A 86 1.46 9.36 -6.76
N ILE A 87 0.56 8.71 -7.51
CA ILE A 87 -0.14 7.51 -7.06
C ILE A 87 0.62 6.29 -7.57
N SER A 88 1.09 5.46 -6.64
CA SER A 88 1.71 4.17 -6.93
C SER A 88 0.71 3.06 -6.65
N LYS A 89 0.50 2.15 -7.62
CA LYS A 89 -0.38 1.00 -7.46
C LYS A 89 0.45 -0.24 -7.12
N ILE A 90 0.10 -0.89 -6.02
CA ILE A 90 0.61 -2.22 -5.64
C ILE A 90 -0.51 -3.23 -5.88
N GLU A 91 -0.26 -4.22 -6.72
CA GLU A 91 -1.20 -5.31 -6.99
C GLU A 91 -0.78 -6.59 -6.28
N LEU A 92 -1.67 -7.14 -5.45
CA LEU A 92 -1.49 -8.44 -4.80
C LEU A 92 -2.75 -9.29 -4.95
N SER A 93 -2.70 -10.19 -5.93
CA SER A 93 -3.73 -11.17 -6.28
C SER A 93 -5.14 -10.59 -6.48
N ILE A 94 -5.89 -10.44 -5.38
CA ILE A 94 -7.28 -10.02 -5.33
C ILE A 94 -7.47 -8.56 -4.88
N LYS A 95 -6.42 -7.89 -4.37
CA LYS A 95 -6.51 -6.51 -3.89
C LYS A 95 -5.43 -5.63 -4.49
N SER A 96 -5.85 -4.42 -4.85
CA SER A 96 -4.94 -3.33 -5.21
C SER A 96 -4.85 -2.37 -4.03
N ILE A 97 -3.63 -1.91 -3.72
CA ILE A 97 -3.40 -0.79 -2.82
C ILE A 97 -2.87 0.37 -3.65
N TYR A 98 -3.45 1.54 -3.44
CA TYR A 98 -3.02 2.80 -4.01
C TYR A 98 -2.29 3.59 -2.93
N LEU A 99 -1.03 3.91 -3.18
CA LEU A 99 -0.17 4.65 -2.27
C LEU A 99 0.11 6.04 -2.83
N ILE A 100 0.09 7.05 -1.97
CA ILE A 100 0.48 8.41 -2.34
C ILE A 100 1.91 8.63 -1.91
N ARG A 101 2.75 8.97 -2.89
CA ARG A 101 4.16 9.25 -2.72
C ARG A 101 4.46 10.70 -3.04
N ILE A 102 5.09 11.39 -2.11
CA ILE A 102 5.60 12.75 -2.30
C ILE A 102 6.96 12.68 -3.00
N ILE A 103 7.15 13.53 -4.01
CA ILE A 103 8.36 13.53 -4.84
C ILE A 103 9.52 14.23 -4.12
N LEU A 104 9.24 15.38 -3.50
CA LEU A 104 10.25 16.19 -2.82
C LEU A 104 10.23 15.90 -1.32
N ILE A 105 11.41 15.60 -0.76
CA ILE A 105 11.53 15.18 0.64
C ILE A 105 11.10 16.29 1.62
N GLU A 106 11.30 17.55 1.24
CA GLU A 106 10.91 18.74 2.01
C GLU A 106 9.38 18.88 2.18
N ASP A 107 8.61 18.38 1.21
CA ASP A 107 7.14 18.47 1.23
C ASP A 107 6.48 17.36 2.06
N ILE A 108 7.22 16.31 2.46
CA ILE A 108 6.65 15.15 3.16
C ILE A 108 5.94 15.57 4.44
N THR A 109 6.56 16.42 5.25
CA THR A 109 5.96 16.88 6.51
C THR A 109 4.70 17.70 6.26
N ALA A 110 4.74 18.63 5.30
CA ALA A 110 3.60 19.46 4.94
C ALA A 110 2.43 18.61 4.42
N ALA A 111 2.71 17.61 3.57
CA ALA A 111 1.72 16.68 3.05
C ALA A 111 1.06 15.87 4.17
N LYS A 112 1.87 15.33 5.10
CA LYS A 112 1.36 14.60 6.26
C LYS A 112 0.52 15.48 7.17
N ASP A 113 0.97 16.69 7.46
CA ASP A 113 0.18 17.54 8.33
C ASP A 113 -1.13 17.96 7.63
N PHE A 114 -1.11 18.24 6.32
CA PHE A 114 -2.32 18.54 5.55
C PHE A 114 -3.32 17.37 5.49
N ILE A 115 -2.85 16.15 5.26
CA ILE A 115 -3.75 14.99 5.16
C ILE A 115 -4.29 14.60 6.56
N TRP A 116 -3.48 14.68 7.62
CA TRP A 116 -3.77 13.99 8.89
C TRP A 116 -4.06 14.91 10.07
N LYS A 117 -3.46 16.10 10.15
CA LYS A 117 -3.39 16.87 11.41
C LYS A 117 -3.93 18.29 11.35
N ASN A 118 -3.86 18.94 10.19
CA ASN A 118 -4.12 20.36 10.09
C ASN A 118 -5.63 20.64 10.14
N ASP A 119 -6.02 21.68 10.88
CA ASP A 119 -7.42 21.99 11.09
C ASP A 119 -8.11 22.44 9.79
N GLY A 120 -7.37 23.03 8.85
CA GLY A 120 -7.81 23.34 7.49
C GLY A 120 -7.41 22.28 6.44
N GLY A 121 -6.94 21.11 6.89
CA GLY A 121 -6.57 19.97 6.06
C GLY A 121 -7.71 18.97 5.87
N LEU A 122 -7.38 17.80 5.33
CA LEU A 122 -8.38 16.75 5.03
C LEU A 122 -8.81 15.95 6.27
N ARG A 123 -7.94 15.87 7.29
CA ARG A 123 -8.14 15.11 8.54
C ARG A 123 -8.54 13.64 8.32
N LEU A 124 -8.02 13.04 7.26
CA LEU A 124 -8.33 11.68 6.88
C LEU A 124 -7.47 10.70 7.69
N LYS A 125 -8.03 9.52 7.96
CA LYS A 125 -7.33 8.33 8.44
C LYS A 125 -7.23 7.28 7.34
N PRO A 126 -6.11 6.56 7.18
CA PRO A 126 -5.96 5.57 6.12
C PRO A 126 -6.96 4.44 6.26
N ASP A 127 -7.23 3.74 5.16
CA ASP A 127 -8.19 2.63 5.13
C ASP A 127 -7.87 1.52 6.14
N TRP A 128 -6.59 1.25 6.40
CA TRP A 128 -6.17 0.23 7.37
C TRP A 128 -6.38 0.61 8.83
N THR A 129 -6.83 1.85 9.12
CA THR A 129 -7.33 2.22 10.45
C THR A 129 -8.65 1.52 10.78
N TYR A 130 -9.35 1.05 9.74
CA TYR A 130 -10.66 0.43 9.83
C TYR A 130 -10.56 -1.08 9.64
N ALA A 131 -11.53 -1.82 10.19
CA ALA A 131 -11.57 -3.27 10.03
C ALA A 131 -11.77 -3.64 8.55
N GLU A 132 -11.32 -4.84 8.17
CA GLU A 132 -11.46 -5.31 6.80
C GLU A 132 -12.92 -5.29 6.34
N GLY A 133 -13.18 -4.63 5.21
CA GLY A 133 -14.53 -4.48 4.65
C GLY A 133 -15.32 -3.28 5.19
N GLU A 134 -14.82 -2.56 6.19
CA GLU A 134 -15.40 -1.29 6.59
C GLU A 134 -15.01 -0.16 5.61
N ALA A 135 -15.96 0.73 5.34
CA ALA A 135 -15.68 1.96 4.61
C ALA A 135 -14.81 2.91 5.44
N ASN A 136 -14.05 3.76 4.75
CA ASN A 136 -13.25 4.79 5.41
C ASN A 136 -14.16 5.89 5.97
N LYS A 137 -14.51 5.76 7.25
CA LYS A 137 -15.45 6.67 7.91
C LYS A 137 -14.94 8.12 7.93
N SER A 138 -13.62 8.35 8.00
CA SER A 138 -13.07 9.71 7.94
C SER A 138 -13.27 10.35 6.57
N PHE A 139 -13.13 9.56 5.51
CA PHE A 139 -13.35 10.03 4.15
C PHE A 139 -14.83 10.33 3.88
N GLU A 140 -15.73 9.46 4.34
CA GLU A 140 -17.18 9.69 4.25
C GLU A 140 -17.62 10.93 5.03
N LEU A 141 -17.09 11.13 6.25
CA LEU A 141 -17.39 12.34 7.03
C LEU A 141 -16.93 13.60 6.31
N TRP A 142 -15.70 13.59 5.78
CA TRP A 142 -15.14 14.70 5.02
C TRP A 142 -15.97 15.04 3.77
N LEU A 143 -16.39 14.03 3.01
CA LEU A 143 -17.27 14.23 1.84
C LEU A 143 -18.62 14.86 2.22
N ASN A 144 -19.12 14.57 3.42
CA ASN A 144 -20.38 15.11 3.93
C ASN A 144 -20.21 16.46 4.63
N GLY A 145 -19.00 17.05 4.64
CA GLY A 145 -18.72 18.36 5.23
C GLY A 145 -18.66 18.38 6.76
N ASN A 146 -18.37 17.24 7.39
CA ASN A 146 -18.21 17.10 8.84
C ASN A 146 -16.75 16.98 9.28
#